data_AF-A0A3N6MAP7-F1
#
_entry.id   AF-A0A3N6MAP7-F1
#
_cell.length_a   1.000
_cell.length_b   1.000
_cell.length_c   1.000
_cell.angle_alpha   90.00
_cell.angle_beta   90.00
_cell.angle_gamma   90.00
#
_symmetry.space_group_name_H-M   'P 1'
#
loop_
_entity.id
_entity.type
_entity.pdbx_description
1 polymer ?
#
loop_
_entity_poly.entity_id
_entity_poly.type
_entity_poly.pdbx_seq_one_letter_code
_entity_poly.pdbx_strand_id
1 'polypeptide(L)'
;MDDDDWADVRTACRGLEPGSELETPVSGRRFTVERTGNDRIVVRFVDSGEERPLWREQFGVLVDQLEGSRVAVDDLQPGIEPYAAIVTLTESAGVSDGAIVADPDDAAGESPFLVPAVEARTSTERVRDDALLLASHLERVAEREPESLGTDPLTDLYVLASDVQHGADRLRRTARESLLERLGPNQELHGRFGTVRRTVRERRRPADDEAVFDALDERGVPREWVLGVDPEKLDVVVSVTDVPAADVYDVDETVYIQKTGVDEDEKYSRLQGLVDRIEELEGAEGEEFREELDEIEERLEEALSA
;
A
#
# COMPACT_ATOMS: atom_id res chain seq x y z
N MET A 1 35.03 16.04 -2.66
CA MET A 1 34.69 14.92 -1.76
C MET A 1 35.87 14.01 -1.50
N ASP A 2 36.41 14.13 -0.30
CA ASP A 2 37.52 13.31 0.17
C ASP A 2 37.04 11.91 0.61
N ASP A 3 37.96 11.04 1.02
CA ASP A 3 37.63 9.65 1.38
C ASP A 3 36.77 9.55 2.65
N ASP A 4 36.91 10.52 3.56
CA ASP A 4 36.15 10.57 4.82
C ASP A 4 34.68 10.91 4.57
N ASP A 5 34.39 11.99 3.83
CA ASP A 5 33.02 12.35 3.42
C ASP A 5 32.30 11.20 2.68
N TRP A 6 33.04 10.48 1.82
CA TRP A 6 32.49 9.34 1.11
C TRP A 6 32.26 8.13 2.03
N ALA A 7 33.09 7.94 3.05
CA ALA A 7 32.85 6.94 4.08
C ALA A 7 31.58 7.27 4.89
N ASP A 8 31.34 8.54 5.18
CA ASP A 8 30.16 9.01 5.91
C ASP A 8 28.88 8.78 5.11
N VAL A 9 28.85 9.18 3.84
CA VAL A 9 27.70 8.91 2.94
C VAL A 9 27.37 7.41 2.90
N ARG A 10 28.38 6.55 2.76
CA ARG A 10 28.15 5.10 2.75
C ARG A 10 27.69 4.57 4.09
N THR A 11 28.20 5.13 5.20
CA THR A 11 27.78 4.75 6.55
C THR A 11 26.33 5.13 6.79
N ALA A 12 25.92 6.35 6.41
CA ALA A 12 24.54 6.79 6.47
C ALA A 12 23.61 5.88 5.66
N CYS A 13 23.98 5.54 4.42
CA CYS A 13 23.19 4.61 3.60
C CYS A 13 23.08 3.19 4.20
N ARG A 14 24.14 2.68 4.83
CA ARG A 14 24.10 1.35 5.50
C ARG A 14 23.35 1.37 6.83
N GLY A 15 23.28 2.54 7.48
CA GLY A 15 22.57 2.76 8.73
C GLY A 15 21.06 2.91 8.58
N LEU A 16 20.55 2.99 7.35
CA LEU A 16 19.11 3.06 7.08
C LEU A 16 18.40 1.82 7.65
N GLU A 17 17.30 2.05 8.38
CA GLU A 17 16.44 0.96 8.86
C GLU A 17 15.92 0.16 7.65
N PRO A 18 15.97 -1.19 7.70
CA PRO A 18 15.43 -2.03 6.64
C PRO A 18 13.99 -1.66 6.29
N GLY A 19 13.74 -1.43 5.00
CA GLY A 19 12.42 -1.01 4.50
C GLY A 19 12.21 0.51 4.46
N SER A 20 13.16 1.31 4.91
CA SER A 20 13.14 2.75 4.68
C SER A 20 13.35 3.08 3.20
N GLU A 21 12.70 4.14 2.75
CA GLU A 21 12.82 4.67 1.40
C GLU A 21 13.34 6.11 1.44
N LEU A 22 13.85 6.59 0.32
CA LEU A 22 14.17 7.99 0.10
C LEU A 22 13.26 8.54 -0.97
N GLU A 23 12.81 9.79 -0.82
CA GLU A 23 11.95 10.47 -1.78
C GLU A 23 12.73 11.55 -2.51
N THR A 24 12.64 11.58 -3.84
CA THR A 24 13.27 12.64 -4.63
C THR A 24 12.58 13.98 -4.36
N PRO A 25 13.32 15.07 -4.07
CA PRO A 25 12.72 16.28 -3.50
C PRO A 25 11.69 17.01 -4.37
N VAL A 26 11.80 16.92 -5.70
CA VAL A 26 10.95 17.62 -6.67
C VAL A 26 9.99 16.66 -7.35
N SER A 27 10.50 15.51 -7.81
CA SER A 27 9.71 14.54 -8.55
C SER A 27 8.88 13.61 -7.66
N GLY A 28 9.12 13.58 -6.34
CA GLY A 28 8.37 12.78 -5.38
C GLY A 28 8.49 11.26 -5.62
N ARG A 29 9.54 10.83 -6.35
CA ARG A 29 9.78 9.44 -6.68
C ARG A 29 10.53 8.78 -5.54
N ARG A 30 9.98 7.67 -5.05
CA ARG A 30 10.60 6.90 -3.99
C ARG A 30 11.64 5.92 -4.53
N PHE A 31 12.72 5.74 -3.79
CA PHE A 31 13.79 4.81 -4.12
C PHE A 31 14.44 4.20 -2.87
N THR A 32 15.01 3.03 -3.03
CA THR A 32 15.78 2.31 -2.00
C THR A 32 17.26 2.31 -2.33
N VAL A 33 18.12 2.22 -1.32
CA VAL A 33 19.55 1.94 -1.51
C VAL A 33 19.74 0.43 -1.57
N GLU A 34 20.16 -0.08 -2.73
CA GLU A 34 20.39 -1.52 -2.92
C GLU A 34 21.81 -1.92 -2.54
N ARG A 35 22.80 -1.11 -2.93
CA ARG A 35 24.22 -1.43 -2.72
C ARG A 35 25.07 -0.19 -2.53
N THR A 36 25.98 -0.24 -1.56
CA THR A 36 27.00 0.79 -1.33
C THR A 36 28.38 0.27 -1.75
N GLY A 37 28.96 0.81 -2.82
CA GLY A 37 30.28 0.43 -3.34
C GLY A 37 31.40 1.39 -2.91
N ASN A 38 32.61 1.22 -3.47
CA ASN A 38 33.74 2.13 -3.22
C ASN A 38 33.71 3.36 -4.13
N ASP A 39 33.02 3.29 -5.27
CA ASP A 39 32.97 4.30 -6.34
C ASP A 39 31.54 4.81 -6.62
N ARG A 40 30.53 4.11 -6.11
CA ARG A 40 29.11 4.44 -6.36
C ARG A 40 28.17 3.83 -5.33
N ILE A 41 26.97 4.38 -5.26
CA ILE A 41 25.80 3.79 -4.60
C ILE A 41 24.80 3.39 -5.67
N VAL A 42 24.27 2.18 -5.61
CA VAL A 42 23.21 1.72 -6.52
C VAL A 42 21.88 1.90 -5.79
N VAL A 43 20.99 2.67 -6.40
CA VAL A 43 19.62 2.87 -5.92
C VAL A 43 18.62 2.20 -6.86
N ARG A 44 17.43 1.87 -6.36
CA ARG A 44 16.34 1.32 -7.15
C ARG A 44 15.06 2.12 -6.92
N PHE A 45 14.45 2.61 -7.98
CA PHE A 45 13.18 3.34 -7.89
C PHE A 45 12.00 2.39 -7.70
N VAL A 46 11.13 2.71 -6.74
CA VAL A 46 10.00 1.85 -6.32
C VAL A 46 8.91 1.79 -7.40
N ASP A 47 8.69 2.89 -8.11
CA ASP A 47 7.64 3.02 -9.13
C ASP A 47 7.89 2.15 -10.37
N SER A 48 9.16 2.00 -10.75
CA SER A 48 9.60 1.50 -12.06
C SER A 48 10.51 0.28 -11.96
N GLY A 49 11.11 0.04 -10.80
CA GLY A 49 12.17 -0.95 -10.63
C GLY A 49 13.48 -0.56 -11.31
N GLU A 50 13.62 0.67 -11.79
CA GLU A 50 14.84 1.17 -12.43
C GLU A 50 15.99 1.18 -11.42
N GLU A 51 17.06 0.43 -11.71
CA GLU A 51 18.33 0.56 -10.99
C GLU A 51 19.18 1.68 -11.58
N ARG A 52 19.68 2.56 -10.71
CA ARG A 52 20.51 3.70 -11.09
C ARG A 52 21.80 3.76 -10.26
N PRO A 53 22.98 3.80 -10.90
CA PRO A 53 24.23 4.04 -10.20
C PRO A 53 24.43 5.54 -9.94
N LEU A 54 24.68 5.89 -8.69
CA LEU A 54 25.02 7.22 -8.21
C LEU A 54 26.52 7.27 -7.94
N TRP A 55 27.26 7.89 -8.85
CA TRP A 55 28.73 7.96 -8.83
C TRP A 55 29.29 8.93 -7.79
N ARG A 56 30.33 8.52 -7.06
CA ARG A 56 31.04 9.31 -6.04
C ARG A 56 31.41 10.70 -6.53
N GLU A 57 31.87 10.83 -7.78
CA GLU A 57 32.30 12.11 -8.33
C GLU A 57 31.16 13.13 -8.37
N GLN A 58 29.93 12.68 -8.64
CA GLN A 58 28.76 13.57 -8.67
C GLN A 58 28.32 14.00 -7.27
N PHE A 59 28.50 13.13 -6.26
CA PHE A 59 28.36 13.54 -4.86
C PHE A 59 29.35 14.65 -4.50
N GLY A 60 30.61 14.53 -4.94
CA GLY A 60 31.60 15.58 -4.73
C GLY A 60 31.24 16.89 -5.40
N VAL A 61 30.78 16.88 -6.65
CA VAL A 61 30.31 18.12 -7.31
C VAL A 61 29.19 18.78 -6.53
N LEU A 62 28.24 18.01 -6.00
CA LEU A 62 27.13 18.55 -5.21
C LEU A 62 27.60 19.13 -3.88
N VAL A 63 28.43 18.40 -3.12
CA VAL A 63 28.94 18.88 -1.82
C VAL A 63 29.81 20.12 -2.01
N ASP A 64 30.74 20.13 -2.96
CA ASP A 64 31.59 21.29 -3.27
C ASP A 64 30.74 22.52 -3.67
N GLN A 65 29.59 22.31 -4.32
CA GLN A 65 28.63 23.37 -4.64
C GLN A 65 27.92 23.91 -3.39
N LEU A 66 27.61 23.05 -2.42
CA LEU A 66 26.95 23.42 -1.16
C LEU A 66 27.87 24.20 -0.19
N GLU A 67 29.18 23.93 -0.21
CA GLU A 67 30.15 24.70 0.59
C GLU A 67 30.22 26.18 0.15
N GLY A 68 29.99 26.45 -1.14
CA GLY A 68 30.02 27.79 -1.71
C GLY A 68 28.66 28.49 -1.82
N SER A 69 27.54 27.75 -1.68
CA SER A 69 26.20 28.26 -1.96
C SER A 69 25.10 27.35 -1.39
N ARG A 70 23.86 27.84 -1.34
CA ARG A 70 22.68 27.01 -1.07
C ARG A 70 22.00 26.61 -2.38
N VAL A 71 21.48 25.39 -2.44
CA VAL A 71 20.76 24.87 -3.61
C VAL A 71 19.27 24.81 -3.29
N ALA A 72 18.46 25.62 -3.98
CA ALA A 72 17.01 25.56 -3.81
C ALA A 72 16.49 24.17 -4.21
N VAL A 73 15.63 23.58 -3.36
CA VAL A 73 15.09 22.24 -3.59
C VAL A 73 14.29 22.20 -4.89
N ASP A 74 13.46 23.22 -5.13
CA ASP A 74 12.61 23.32 -6.32
C ASP A 74 13.40 23.43 -7.65
N ASP A 75 14.68 23.82 -7.58
CA ASP A 75 15.56 23.98 -8.74
C ASP A 75 16.38 22.71 -9.05
N LEU A 76 16.23 21.65 -8.25
CA LEU A 76 16.97 20.40 -8.45
C LEU A 76 16.59 19.75 -9.77
N GLN A 77 17.60 19.44 -10.57
CA GLN A 77 17.40 18.69 -11.80
C GLN A 77 17.07 17.22 -11.48
N PRO A 78 16.20 16.55 -12.27
CA PRO A 78 15.78 15.17 -11.99
C PRO A 78 16.89 14.12 -11.85
N GLY A 79 18.07 14.37 -12.43
CA GLY A 79 19.24 13.50 -12.28
C GLY A 79 20.00 13.68 -10.96
N ILE A 80 19.88 14.85 -10.33
CA ILE A 80 20.61 15.26 -9.12
C ILE A 80 19.78 14.97 -7.86
N GLU A 81 18.45 14.93 -7.97
CA GLU A 81 17.55 14.68 -6.84
C GLU A 81 17.95 13.49 -5.93
N PRO A 82 18.34 12.30 -6.46
CA PRO A 82 18.73 11.19 -5.59
C PRO A 82 20.04 11.44 -4.84
N TYR A 83 20.96 12.20 -5.43
CA TYR A 83 22.21 12.62 -4.77
C TYR A 83 21.90 13.57 -3.62
N ALA A 84 21.03 14.55 -3.86
CA ALA A 84 20.56 15.49 -2.86
C ALA A 84 19.91 14.79 -1.66
N ALA A 85 18.99 13.86 -1.92
CA ALA A 85 18.30 13.11 -0.86
C ALA A 85 19.24 12.24 -0.02
N ILE A 86 20.30 11.68 -0.61
CA ILE A 86 21.30 10.88 0.11
C ILE A 86 22.25 11.76 0.92
N VAL A 87 22.70 12.91 0.36
CA VAL A 87 23.63 13.81 1.04
C VAL A 87 23.00 14.43 2.29
N THR A 88 21.68 14.65 2.30
CA THR A 88 21.00 15.13 3.52
C THR A 88 20.84 14.06 4.61
N LEU A 89 21.28 12.82 4.38
CA LEU A 89 21.40 11.80 5.44
C LEU A 89 22.66 11.98 6.29
N THR A 90 23.66 12.71 5.80
CA THR A 90 24.89 12.99 6.53
C THR A 90 24.79 14.33 7.26
N GLU A 91 25.58 14.51 8.32
CA GLU A 91 25.59 15.78 9.08
C GLU A 91 26.13 16.97 8.27
N SER A 92 26.90 16.70 7.22
CA SER A 92 27.50 17.71 6.34
C SER A 92 26.50 18.51 5.50
N ALA A 93 25.25 18.05 5.39
CA ALA A 93 24.22 18.76 4.64
C ALA A 93 22.83 18.55 5.24
N GLY A 94 22.00 19.56 5.08
CA GLY A 94 20.60 19.50 5.49
C GLY A 94 19.74 20.47 4.72
N VAL A 95 18.45 20.53 5.07
CA VAL A 95 17.48 21.41 4.41
C VAL A 95 17.10 22.54 5.35
N SER A 96 17.25 23.78 4.88
CA SER A 96 16.85 24.99 5.59
C SER A 96 16.19 25.96 4.62
N ASP A 97 15.02 26.48 4.98
CA ASP A 97 14.25 27.45 4.18
C ASP A 97 14.06 27.02 2.69
N GLY A 98 13.71 25.76 2.47
CA GLY A 98 13.47 25.21 1.13
C GLY A 98 14.73 25.06 0.27
N ALA A 99 15.92 25.15 0.86
CA ALA A 99 17.19 24.94 0.18
C ALA A 99 18.06 23.92 0.93
N ILE A 100 18.86 23.18 0.18
CA ILE A 100 19.92 22.33 0.72
C ILE A 100 21.12 23.23 1.02
N VAL A 101 21.66 23.09 2.23
CA VAL A 101 22.79 23.87 2.74
C VAL A 101 23.84 22.93 3.33
N ALA A 102 25.11 23.30 3.21
CA ALA A 102 26.19 22.65 3.95
C ALA A 102 26.14 23.07 5.44
N ASP A 103 26.53 22.14 6.32
CA ASP A 103 26.65 22.34 7.78
C ASP A 103 25.51 23.18 8.41
N PRO A 104 24.25 22.70 8.39
CA PRO A 104 23.14 23.50 8.89
C PRO A 104 23.28 23.75 10.39
N ASP A 105 23.23 25.03 10.82
CA ASP A 105 23.27 25.42 12.23
C ASP A 105 22.15 24.75 13.07
N ASP A 106 21.03 24.39 12.43
CA ASP A 106 19.86 23.71 13.01
C ASP A 106 19.66 22.29 12.42
N ALA A 107 20.75 21.55 12.12
CA ALA A 107 20.70 20.16 11.59
C ALA A 107 20.14 19.10 12.58
N ALA A 108 19.38 19.50 13.59
CA ALA A 108 18.77 18.61 14.55
C ALA A 108 17.49 17.97 13.96
N GLY A 109 17.65 17.08 12.98
CA GLY A 109 16.53 16.35 12.40
C GLY A 109 16.98 15.26 11.42
N GLU A 110 16.17 14.21 11.29
CA GLU A 110 16.29 13.25 10.19
C GLU A 110 16.08 13.97 8.85
N SER A 111 16.77 13.51 7.80
CA SER A 111 16.61 14.01 6.44
C SER A 111 15.12 14.14 6.09
N PRO A 112 14.63 15.28 5.58
CA PRO A 112 13.22 15.43 5.21
C PRO A 112 12.83 14.57 4.00
N PHE A 113 13.83 13.98 3.33
CA PHE A 113 13.65 13.07 2.21
C PHE A 113 13.71 11.61 2.63
N LEU A 114 13.97 11.32 3.91
CA LEU A 114 13.85 9.98 4.47
C LEU A 114 12.37 9.67 4.73
N VAL A 115 11.91 8.58 4.14
CA VAL A 115 10.62 7.98 4.42
C VAL A 115 10.87 6.78 5.34
N PRO A 116 10.51 6.87 6.63
CA PRO A 116 10.73 5.79 7.58
C PRO A 116 10.06 4.49 7.13
N ALA A 117 10.63 3.34 7.49
CA ALA A 117 10.12 2.03 7.09
C ALA A 117 8.61 1.85 7.42
N VAL A 118 8.17 2.35 8.57
CA VAL A 118 6.77 2.29 8.99
C VAL A 118 5.82 3.03 8.04
N GLU A 119 6.30 4.06 7.34
CA GLU A 119 5.55 4.88 6.37
C GLU A 119 5.71 4.36 4.94
N ALA A 120 6.90 3.87 4.59
CA ALA A 120 7.25 3.34 3.28
C ALA A 120 6.41 2.11 2.88
N ARG A 121 6.03 1.26 3.84
CA ARG A 121 5.26 0.03 3.58
C ARG A 121 4.05 0.27 2.66
N THR A 122 4.00 -0.50 1.57
CA THR A 122 2.87 -0.54 0.64
C THR A 122 1.59 -1.06 1.33
N SER A 123 0.43 -0.84 0.70
CA SER A 123 -0.84 -1.37 1.21
C SER A 123 -0.82 -2.89 1.37
N THR A 124 -0.11 -3.60 0.49
CA THR A 124 0.00 -5.05 0.51
C THR A 124 0.89 -5.52 1.65
N GLU A 125 2.05 -4.88 1.86
CA GLU A 125 2.97 -5.21 2.94
C GLU A 125 2.34 -4.96 4.31
N ARG A 126 1.63 -3.83 4.49
CA ARG A 126 0.89 -3.56 5.74
C ARG A 126 -0.09 -4.69 6.06
N VAL A 127 -0.92 -5.08 5.09
CA VAL A 127 -1.88 -6.18 5.28
C VAL A 127 -1.17 -7.49 5.61
N ARG A 128 -0.07 -7.81 4.92
CA ARG A 128 0.72 -9.01 5.18
C ARG A 128 1.28 -9.01 6.61
N ASP A 129 1.97 -7.95 6.99
CA ASP A 129 2.70 -7.86 8.25
C ASP A 129 1.72 -7.82 9.43
N ASP A 130 0.66 -7.02 9.34
CA ASP A 130 -0.39 -6.94 10.36
C ASP A 130 -1.13 -8.29 10.49
N ALA A 131 -1.33 -9.02 9.39
CA ALA A 131 -1.94 -10.36 9.42
C ALA A 131 -1.02 -11.41 10.07
N LEU A 132 0.30 -11.34 9.86
CA LEU A 132 1.26 -12.20 10.54
C LEU A 132 1.32 -11.90 12.04
N LEU A 133 1.30 -10.62 12.42
CA LEU A 133 1.21 -10.22 13.82
C LEU A 133 -0.08 -10.71 14.47
N LEU A 134 -1.21 -10.56 13.79
CA LEU A 134 -2.50 -11.10 14.25
C LEU A 134 -2.45 -12.62 14.38
N ALA A 135 -1.91 -13.35 13.40
CA ALA A 135 -1.77 -14.80 13.46
C ALA A 135 -0.92 -15.24 14.67
N SER A 136 0.25 -14.61 14.87
CA SER A 136 1.10 -14.89 16.03
C SER A 136 0.42 -14.54 17.36
N HIS A 137 -0.35 -13.45 17.41
CA HIS A 137 -1.12 -13.11 18.61
C HIS A 137 -2.22 -14.14 18.87
N LEU A 138 -2.95 -14.55 17.82
CA LEU A 138 -3.98 -15.58 17.88
C LEU A 138 -3.40 -16.89 18.41
N GLU A 139 -2.24 -17.36 17.96
CA GLU A 139 -1.61 -18.59 18.48
C GLU A 139 -1.38 -18.54 20.01
N ARG A 140 -1.02 -17.38 20.56
CA ARG A 140 -0.80 -17.22 22.01
C ARG A 140 -2.10 -17.21 22.81
N VAL A 141 -3.19 -16.76 22.19
CA VAL A 141 -4.51 -16.68 22.81
C VAL A 141 -5.48 -17.79 22.37
N ALA A 142 -5.11 -18.64 21.41
CA ALA A 142 -6.00 -19.56 20.69
C ALA A 142 -6.72 -20.56 21.59
N GLU A 143 -6.14 -20.89 22.75
CA GLU A 143 -6.75 -21.78 23.74
C GLU A 143 -7.79 -21.08 24.63
N ARG A 144 -7.97 -19.76 24.47
CA ARG A 144 -8.82 -18.92 25.30
C ARG A 144 -9.93 -18.29 24.45
N GLU A 145 -11.17 -18.42 24.89
CA GLU A 145 -12.25 -17.62 24.31
C GLU A 145 -12.02 -16.13 24.61
N PRO A 146 -12.36 -15.21 23.69
CA PRO A 146 -12.17 -13.78 23.90
C PRO A 146 -12.77 -13.29 25.23
N GLU A 147 -13.91 -13.83 25.64
CA GLU A 147 -14.61 -13.49 26.88
C GLU A 147 -13.81 -13.79 28.15
N SER A 148 -12.81 -14.68 28.06
CA SER A 148 -11.93 -15.07 29.17
C SER A 148 -10.63 -14.26 29.25
N LEU A 149 -10.37 -13.41 28.25
CA LEU A 149 -9.17 -12.59 28.18
C LEU A 149 -9.30 -11.34 29.07
N GLY A 150 -8.17 -10.88 29.61
CA GLY A 150 -8.08 -9.59 30.27
C GLY A 150 -8.22 -8.42 29.27
N THR A 151 -8.34 -7.20 29.79
CA THR A 151 -8.53 -6.00 28.96
C THR A 151 -7.35 -5.73 28.02
N ASP A 152 -6.10 -5.92 28.47
CA ASP A 152 -4.93 -5.64 27.60
C ASP A 152 -4.88 -6.61 26.40
N PRO A 153 -4.96 -7.96 26.58
CA PRO A 153 -5.03 -8.87 25.42
C PRO A 153 -6.25 -8.66 24.52
N LEU A 154 -7.41 -8.27 25.09
CA LEU A 154 -8.59 -7.92 24.28
C LEU A 154 -8.36 -6.66 23.43
N THR A 155 -7.66 -5.68 24.00
CA THR A 155 -7.31 -4.44 23.29
C THR A 155 -6.36 -4.74 22.15
N ASP A 156 -5.31 -5.54 22.40
CA ASP A 156 -4.36 -5.96 21.37
C ASP A 156 -5.06 -6.73 20.24
N LEU A 157 -5.89 -7.72 20.58
CA LEU A 157 -6.67 -8.49 19.61
C LEU A 157 -7.59 -7.59 18.78
N TYR A 158 -8.28 -6.65 19.43
CA TYR A 158 -9.18 -5.72 18.75
C TYR A 158 -8.43 -4.84 17.75
N VAL A 159 -7.31 -4.24 18.17
CA VAL A 159 -6.50 -3.35 17.31
C VAL A 159 -5.96 -4.11 16.11
N LEU A 160 -5.30 -5.27 16.33
CA LEU A 160 -4.73 -6.06 15.25
C LEU A 160 -5.80 -6.56 14.26
N ALA A 161 -6.95 -7.03 14.76
CA ALA A 161 -8.06 -7.45 13.92
C ALA A 161 -8.64 -6.28 13.10
N SER A 162 -8.76 -5.11 13.72
CA SER A 162 -9.22 -3.88 13.07
C SER A 162 -8.27 -3.44 11.95
N ASP A 163 -6.97 -3.44 12.20
CA ASP A 163 -5.96 -3.05 11.20
C ASP A 163 -5.96 -3.99 10.00
N VAL A 164 -5.98 -5.31 10.24
CA VAL A 164 -6.10 -6.32 9.17
C VAL A 164 -7.41 -6.14 8.40
N GLN A 165 -8.53 -5.93 9.08
CA GLN A 165 -9.83 -5.71 8.43
C GLN A 165 -9.79 -4.49 7.50
N HIS A 166 -9.34 -3.35 8.00
CA HIS A 166 -9.31 -2.11 7.23
C HIS A 166 -8.30 -2.15 6.09
N GLY A 167 -7.12 -2.72 6.33
CA GLY A 167 -6.11 -2.93 5.31
C GLY A 167 -6.60 -3.85 4.18
N ALA A 168 -7.13 -5.02 4.54
CA ALA A 168 -7.64 -6.00 3.58
C ALA A 168 -8.82 -5.42 2.77
N ASP A 169 -9.69 -4.64 3.40
CA ASP A 169 -10.82 -4.00 2.72
C ASP A 169 -10.37 -2.89 1.76
N ARG A 170 -9.32 -2.12 2.08
CA ARG A 170 -8.68 -1.19 1.13
C ARG A 170 -8.11 -1.95 -0.08
N LEU A 171 -7.30 -2.99 0.15
CA LEU A 171 -6.72 -3.81 -0.92
C LEU A 171 -7.81 -4.45 -1.80
N ARG A 172 -8.88 -4.94 -1.19
CA ARG A 172 -10.05 -5.51 -1.88
C ARG A 172 -10.76 -4.49 -2.75
N ARG A 173 -10.85 -3.21 -2.35
CA ARG A 173 -11.43 -2.14 -3.18
C ARG A 173 -10.60 -1.88 -4.43
N THR A 174 -9.27 -1.75 -4.29
CA THR A 174 -8.36 -1.59 -5.44
C THR A 174 -8.44 -2.77 -6.40
N ALA A 175 -8.48 -3.99 -5.89
CA ALA A 175 -8.69 -5.18 -6.71
C ALA A 175 -10.06 -5.16 -7.41
N ARG A 176 -11.12 -4.72 -6.72
CA ARG A 176 -12.46 -4.55 -7.30
C ARG A 176 -12.46 -3.55 -8.46
N GLU A 177 -11.82 -2.40 -8.31
CA GLU A 177 -11.71 -1.38 -9.37
C GLU A 177 -11.04 -1.98 -10.63
N SER A 178 -9.90 -2.65 -10.44
CA SER A 178 -9.20 -3.35 -11.53
C SER A 178 -10.06 -4.45 -12.18
N LEU A 179 -10.88 -5.17 -11.42
CA LEU A 179 -11.79 -6.18 -11.97
C LEU A 179 -12.96 -5.57 -12.74
N LEU A 180 -13.47 -4.40 -12.31
CA LEU A 180 -14.56 -3.70 -13.00
C LEU A 180 -14.14 -3.21 -14.40
N GLU A 181 -12.89 -2.80 -14.55
CA GLU A 181 -12.30 -2.42 -15.85
C GLU A 181 -12.16 -3.61 -16.81
N ARG A 182 -12.03 -4.83 -16.27
CA ARG A 182 -11.71 -6.03 -17.05
C ARG A 182 -12.92 -6.89 -17.39
N LEU A 183 -13.95 -6.90 -16.54
CA LEU A 183 -15.12 -7.77 -16.70
C LEU A 183 -16.24 -7.08 -17.46
N GLY A 184 -16.81 -7.77 -18.44
CA GLY A 184 -18.02 -7.37 -19.15
C GLY A 184 -19.28 -7.47 -18.28
N PRO A 185 -20.42 -6.89 -18.72
CA PRO A 185 -21.68 -6.97 -17.99
C PRO A 185 -22.09 -8.41 -17.68
N ASN A 186 -22.46 -8.69 -16.42
CA ASN A 186 -22.86 -10.02 -15.93
C ASN A 186 -21.81 -11.14 -16.09
N GLN A 187 -20.56 -10.80 -16.43
CA GLN A 187 -19.50 -11.77 -16.59
C GLN A 187 -19.06 -12.33 -15.23
N GLU A 188 -18.90 -13.65 -15.18
CA GLU A 188 -18.30 -14.38 -14.06
C GLU A 188 -16.83 -14.71 -14.34
N LEU A 189 -16.02 -14.67 -13.29
CA LEU A 189 -14.62 -15.09 -13.32
C LEU A 189 -14.34 -15.97 -12.12
N HIS A 190 -13.88 -17.18 -12.40
CA HIS A 190 -13.40 -18.12 -11.39
C HIS A 190 -11.89 -17.97 -11.26
N GLY A 191 -11.44 -17.68 -10.04
CA GLY A 191 -10.04 -17.73 -9.65
C GLY A 191 -9.77 -18.95 -8.78
N ARG A 192 -8.53 -19.08 -8.30
CA ARG A 192 -8.11 -20.22 -7.48
C ARG A 192 -8.90 -20.36 -6.17
N PHE A 193 -9.28 -19.24 -5.53
CA PHE A 193 -9.86 -19.25 -4.18
C PHE A 193 -11.35 -18.87 -4.13
N GLY A 194 -11.99 -18.76 -5.30
CA GLY A 194 -13.39 -18.39 -5.38
C GLY A 194 -13.80 -17.79 -6.72
N THR A 195 -15.09 -17.46 -6.79
CA THR A 195 -15.73 -16.91 -8.00
C THR A 195 -16.28 -15.52 -7.72
N VAL A 196 -16.12 -14.63 -8.69
CA VAL A 196 -16.70 -13.29 -8.69
C VAL A 196 -17.55 -13.05 -9.93
N ARG A 197 -18.53 -12.15 -9.82
CA ARG A 197 -19.39 -11.70 -10.92
C ARG A 197 -19.47 -10.18 -10.95
N ARG A 198 -19.36 -9.58 -12.14
CA ARG A 198 -19.76 -8.18 -12.33
C ARG A 198 -21.28 -8.09 -12.38
N THR A 199 -21.87 -7.30 -11.49
CA THR A 199 -23.32 -7.16 -11.37
C THR A 199 -23.71 -5.69 -11.23
N VAL A 200 -24.96 -5.39 -11.52
CA VAL A 200 -25.55 -4.06 -11.44
C VAL A 200 -26.60 -4.07 -10.34
N ARG A 201 -26.56 -3.06 -9.48
CA ARG A 201 -27.64 -2.77 -8.53
C ARG A 201 -28.31 -1.49 -8.97
N GLU A 202 -29.59 -1.57 -9.27
CA GLU A 202 -30.44 -0.39 -9.44
C GLU A 202 -30.94 0.07 -8.07
N ARG A 203 -30.88 1.38 -7.81
CA ARG A 203 -31.61 2.03 -6.73
C ARG A 203 -32.55 3.04 -7.36
N ARG A 204 -33.84 2.87 -7.08
CA ARG A 204 -34.87 3.82 -7.49
C ARG A 204 -35.15 4.74 -6.32
N ARG A 205 -35.12 6.04 -6.57
CA ARG A 205 -35.63 7.05 -5.65
C ARG A 205 -36.67 7.85 -6.39
N PRO A 206 -37.77 8.27 -5.74
CA PRO A 206 -38.68 9.19 -6.40
C PRO A 206 -37.91 10.40 -6.91
N ALA A 207 -38.27 10.87 -8.10
CA ALA A 207 -37.80 12.14 -8.62
C ALA A 207 -38.28 13.29 -7.70
N ASP A 208 -37.80 14.50 -7.94
CA ASP A 208 -38.25 15.65 -7.19
C ASP A 208 -39.77 15.85 -7.27
N ASP A 209 -40.35 16.41 -6.22
CA ASP A 209 -41.81 16.54 -6.10
C ASP A 209 -42.46 17.25 -7.29
N GLU A 210 -41.79 18.25 -7.86
CA GLU A 210 -42.29 18.99 -9.03
C GLU A 210 -42.32 18.08 -10.26
N ALA A 211 -41.22 17.41 -10.58
CA ALA A 211 -41.14 16.46 -11.69
C ALA A 211 -42.15 15.31 -11.55
N VAL A 212 -42.32 14.78 -10.33
CA VAL A 212 -43.29 13.71 -10.06
C VAL A 212 -44.72 14.21 -10.30
N PHE A 213 -45.08 15.37 -9.76
CA PHE A 213 -46.44 15.89 -9.93
C PHE A 213 -46.73 16.31 -11.37
N ASP A 214 -45.75 16.88 -12.08
CA ASP A 214 -45.87 17.21 -13.51
C ASP A 214 -46.12 15.95 -14.35
N ALA A 215 -45.38 14.86 -14.11
CA ALA A 215 -45.59 13.59 -14.78
C ALA A 215 -46.97 12.97 -14.52
N LEU A 216 -47.49 13.13 -13.29
CA LEU A 216 -48.85 12.70 -12.95
C LEU A 216 -49.92 13.56 -13.64
N ASP A 217 -49.76 14.88 -13.63
CA ASP A 217 -50.70 15.84 -14.22
C ASP A 217 -50.76 15.71 -15.75
N GLU A 218 -49.63 15.49 -16.43
CA GLU A 218 -49.57 15.22 -17.87
C GLU A 218 -50.41 14.00 -18.28
N ARG A 219 -50.55 13.03 -17.39
CA ARG A 219 -51.34 11.80 -17.61
C ARG A 219 -52.71 11.84 -16.96
N GLY A 220 -53.10 13.00 -16.40
CA GLY A 220 -54.41 13.20 -15.77
C GLY A 220 -54.61 12.39 -14.49
N VAL A 221 -53.52 12.00 -13.81
CA VAL A 221 -53.57 11.28 -12.54
C VAL A 221 -53.71 12.29 -11.40
N PRO A 222 -54.77 12.21 -10.57
CA PRO A 222 -54.97 13.20 -9.51
C PRO A 222 -53.87 13.15 -8.45
N ARG A 223 -53.19 14.29 -8.22
CA ARG A 223 -52.16 14.46 -7.17
C ARG A 223 -52.56 13.97 -5.77
N GLU A 224 -53.85 14.00 -5.45
CA GLU A 224 -54.39 13.53 -4.16
C GLU A 224 -54.23 12.02 -3.92
N TRP A 225 -53.88 11.26 -4.96
CA TRP A 225 -53.60 9.81 -4.87
C TRP A 225 -52.23 9.53 -4.27
N VAL A 226 -51.34 10.53 -4.24
CA VAL A 226 -49.98 10.47 -3.70
C VAL A 226 -49.91 11.47 -2.53
N LEU A 227 -49.99 10.99 -1.28
CA LEU A 227 -49.92 11.86 -0.10
C LEU A 227 -48.46 12.26 0.16
N GLY A 228 -47.95 13.23 -0.60
CA GLY A 228 -46.51 13.50 -0.71
C GLY A 228 -45.81 12.39 -1.50
N VAL A 229 -44.60 12.66 -2.01
CA VAL A 229 -43.81 11.74 -2.84
C VAL A 229 -43.31 10.55 -2.00
N ASP A 230 -44.26 9.70 -1.62
CA ASP A 230 -44.06 8.48 -0.88
C ASP A 230 -43.75 7.35 -1.88
N PRO A 231 -42.58 6.71 -1.78
CA PRO A 231 -42.16 5.69 -2.74
C PRO A 231 -43.11 4.50 -2.83
N GLU A 232 -43.76 4.09 -1.73
CA GLU A 232 -44.67 2.94 -1.73
C GLU A 232 -45.99 3.29 -2.43
N LYS A 233 -46.49 4.51 -2.27
CA LYS A 233 -47.70 4.96 -2.98
C LYS A 233 -47.46 5.24 -4.45
N LEU A 234 -46.31 5.80 -4.79
CA LEU A 234 -45.91 6.01 -6.18
C LEU A 234 -45.84 4.68 -6.94
N ASP A 235 -45.31 3.62 -6.31
CA ASP A 235 -45.29 2.28 -6.91
C ASP A 235 -46.71 1.78 -7.19
N VAL A 236 -47.65 2.01 -6.27
CA VAL A 236 -49.07 1.66 -6.47
C VAL A 236 -49.65 2.45 -7.64
N VAL A 237 -49.42 3.77 -7.70
CA VAL A 237 -49.94 4.64 -8.77
C VAL A 237 -49.37 4.24 -10.12
N VAL A 238 -48.06 4.04 -10.23
CA VAL A 238 -47.38 3.57 -11.46
C VAL A 238 -47.91 2.19 -11.87
N SER A 239 -48.24 1.31 -10.93
CA SER A 239 -48.77 -0.02 -11.25
C SER A 239 -50.20 -0.04 -11.81
N VAL A 240 -50.99 1.01 -11.54
CA VAL A 240 -52.41 1.10 -11.94
C VAL A 240 -52.70 2.20 -12.96
N THR A 241 -51.67 2.94 -13.38
CA THR A 241 -51.76 4.03 -14.37
C THR A 241 -50.76 3.82 -15.50
N ASP A 242 -50.89 4.58 -16.58
CA ASP A 242 -49.95 4.54 -17.71
C ASP A 242 -48.74 5.49 -17.52
N VAL A 243 -48.49 5.94 -16.29
CA VAL A 243 -47.34 6.78 -15.96
C VAL A 243 -46.07 5.91 -15.96
N PRO A 244 -45.08 6.18 -16.84
CA PRO A 244 -43.84 5.43 -16.86
C PRO A 244 -43.07 5.61 -15.54
N ALA A 245 -42.54 4.51 -14.99
CA ALA A 245 -41.72 4.58 -13.78
C ALA A 245 -40.50 5.51 -13.94
N ALA A 246 -39.97 5.65 -15.16
CA ALA A 246 -38.84 6.53 -15.46
C ALA A 246 -39.18 8.04 -15.39
N ASP A 247 -40.46 8.40 -15.45
CA ASP A 247 -40.91 9.80 -15.39
C ASP A 247 -41.13 10.25 -13.92
N VAL A 248 -41.18 9.31 -12.98
CA VAL A 248 -41.44 9.57 -11.54
C VAL A 248 -40.35 9.03 -10.60
N TYR A 249 -39.44 8.18 -11.10
CA TYR A 249 -38.29 7.69 -10.34
C TYR A 249 -36.98 8.02 -11.05
N ASP A 250 -36.04 8.58 -10.28
CA ASP A 250 -34.63 8.59 -10.62
C ASP A 250 -34.03 7.21 -10.34
N VAL A 251 -33.46 6.59 -11.38
CA VAL A 251 -32.81 5.28 -11.29
C VAL A 251 -31.30 5.45 -11.31
N ASP A 252 -30.66 5.19 -10.17
CA ASP A 252 -29.20 5.12 -10.06
C ASP A 252 -28.72 3.69 -10.24
N GLU A 253 -27.88 3.46 -11.24
CA GLU A 253 -27.19 2.18 -11.44
C GLU A 253 -25.82 2.19 -10.76
N THR A 254 -25.60 1.23 -9.86
CA THR A 254 -24.29 0.98 -9.26
C THR A 254 -23.72 -0.35 -9.74
N VAL A 255 -22.60 -0.29 -10.44
CA VAL A 255 -21.86 -1.48 -10.88
C VAL A 255 -20.92 -1.95 -9.76
N TYR A 256 -20.93 -3.25 -9.46
CA TYR A 256 -20.06 -3.82 -8.45
C TYR A 256 -19.62 -5.25 -8.77
N ILE A 257 -18.55 -5.67 -8.09
CA ILE A 257 -18.10 -7.06 -8.11
C ILE A 257 -18.72 -7.78 -6.92
N GLN A 258 -19.50 -8.82 -7.20
CA GLN A 258 -20.09 -9.71 -6.22
C GLN A 258 -19.23 -10.96 -6.10
N LYS A 259 -18.80 -11.32 -4.89
CA LYS A 259 -18.27 -12.66 -4.60
C LYS A 259 -19.45 -13.64 -4.61
N THR A 260 -19.42 -14.61 -5.52
CA THR A 260 -20.50 -15.60 -5.71
C THR A 260 -20.14 -16.99 -5.20
N GLY A 261 -18.85 -17.30 -5.05
CA GLY A 261 -18.37 -18.57 -4.52
C GLY A 261 -17.04 -18.42 -3.78
N VAL A 262 -16.76 -19.37 -2.90
CA VAL A 262 -15.48 -19.50 -2.18
C VAL A 262 -15.08 -20.96 -2.20
N ASP A 263 -13.85 -21.24 -2.62
CA ASP A 263 -13.30 -22.59 -2.68
C ASP A 263 -12.47 -22.86 -1.40
N GLU A 264 -13.15 -23.26 -0.32
CA GLU A 264 -12.50 -23.47 0.98
C GLU A 264 -11.52 -24.66 0.97
N ASP A 265 -11.82 -25.72 0.21
CA ASP A 265 -10.95 -26.90 0.09
C ASP A 265 -9.59 -26.53 -0.53
N GLU A 266 -9.58 -25.69 -1.57
CA GLU A 266 -8.34 -25.23 -2.22
C GLU A 266 -7.52 -24.34 -1.29
N LYS A 267 -8.16 -23.48 -0.50
CA LYS A 267 -7.47 -22.68 0.51
C LYS A 267 -6.85 -23.56 1.58
N TYR A 268 -7.60 -24.53 2.10
CA TYR A 268 -7.11 -25.45 3.13
C TYR A 268 -5.94 -26.28 2.62
N SER A 269 -6.07 -26.86 1.42
CA SER A 269 -4.99 -27.62 0.79
C SER A 269 -3.75 -26.76 0.58
N ARG A 270 -3.90 -25.51 0.13
CA ARG A 270 -2.77 -24.60 -0.04
C ARG A 270 -2.13 -24.24 1.30
N LEU A 271 -2.92 -24.00 2.35
CA LEU A 271 -2.41 -23.69 3.68
C LEU A 271 -1.63 -24.88 4.25
N GLN A 272 -2.19 -26.09 4.17
CA GLN A 272 -1.51 -27.30 4.60
C GLN A 272 -0.16 -27.48 3.89
N GLY A 273 -0.13 -27.31 2.56
CA GLY A 273 1.13 -27.41 1.83
C GLY A 273 2.16 -26.32 2.17
N LEU A 274 1.74 -25.17 2.73
CA LEU A 274 2.67 -24.17 3.27
C LEU A 274 3.19 -24.60 4.65
N VAL A 275 2.32 -25.15 5.51
CA VAL A 275 2.71 -25.71 6.81
C VAL A 275 3.71 -26.85 6.63
N ASP A 276 3.41 -27.82 5.77
CA ASP A 276 4.29 -28.95 5.48
C ASP A 276 5.68 -28.47 5.01
N ARG A 277 5.74 -27.39 4.22
CA ARG A 277 7.00 -26.81 3.76
C ARG A 277 7.79 -26.11 4.87
N ILE A 278 7.10 -25.48 5.82
CA ILE A 278 7.74 -24.90 7.00
C ILE A 278 8.32 -26.02 7.87
N GLU A 279 7.57 -27.08 8.11
CA GLU A 279 8.03 -28.24 8.90
C GLU A 279 9.24 -28.94 8.25
N GLU A 280 9.28 -29.05 6.92
CA GLU A 280 10.42 -29.57 6.17
C GLU A 280 11.71 -28.74 6.42
N LEU A 281 11.58 -27.40 6.43
CA LEU A 281 12.69 -26.47 6.68
C LEU A 281 13.12 -26.42 8.16
N GLU A 282 12.21 -26.72 9.07
CA GLU A 282 12.52 -26.82 10.50
C GLU A 282 13.12 -28.18 10.88
N GLY A 283 12.81 -29.23 10.11
CA GLY A 283 13.27 -30.59 10.32
C GLY A 283 14.68 -30.89 9.83
N ALA A 284 14.99 -32.20 9.72
CA ALA A 284 16.33 -32.71 9.44
C ALA A 284 16.91 -32.22 8.10
N GLU A 285 16.08 -32.03 7.07
CA GLU A 285 16.53 -31.49 5.79
C GLU A 285 16.98 -30.03 5.92
N GLY A 286 16.27 -29.23 6.70
CA GLY A 286 16.68 -27.86 7.00
C GLY A 286 17.90 -27.77 7.92
N GLU A 287 18.12 -28.76 8.80
CA GLU A 287 19.36 -28.90 9.57
C GLU A 287 20.56 -29.21 8.66
N GLU A 288 20.40 -30.17 7.73
CA GLU A 288 21.43 -30.50 6.73
C GLU A 288 21.81 -29.27 5.87
N PHE A 289 20.81 -28.49 5.42
CA PHE A 289 21.07 -27.24 4.67
C PHE A 289 21.82 -26.19 5.51
N ARG A 290 21.57 -26.11 6.82
CA ARG A 290 22.29 -25.19 7.71
C ARG A 290 23.74 -25.64 7.90
N GLU A 291 23.97 -26.94 8.08
CA GLU A 291 25.32 -27.51 8.15
C GLU A 291 26.11 -27.29 6.85
N GLU A 292 25.48 -27.45 5.69
CA GLU A 292 26.11 -27.16 4.39
C GLU A 292 26.45 -25.67 4.22
N LEU A 293 25.56 -24.77 4.67
CA LEU A 293 25.82 -23.33 4.66
C LEU A 293 27.00 -22.95 5.55
N ASP A 294 27.07 -23.51 6.76
CA ASP A 294 28.19 -23.29 7.69
C ASP A 294 29.52 -23.76 7.06
N GLU A 295 29.55 -24.93 6.40
CA GLU A 295 30.73 -25.43 5.68
C GLU A 295 31.14 -24.50 4.52
N ILE A 296 30.16 -23.95 3.79
CA ILE A 296 30.42 -23.02 2.70
C ILE A 296 30.95 -21.68 3.23
N GLU A 297 30.38 -21.15 4.32
CA GLU A 297 30.84 -19.93 4.97
C GLU A 297 32.27 -20.08 5.49
N GLU A 298 32.59 -21.19 6.17
CA GLU A 298 33.96 -21.48 6.64
C GLU A 298 34.97 -21.48 5.47
N ARG A 299 34.59 -22.12 4.35
CA ARG A 299 35.43 -22.15 3.15
C ARG A 299 35.59 -20.78 2.48
N LEU A 300 34.57 -19.93 2.54
CA LEU A 300 34.64 -18.55 2.04
C LEU A 300 35.54 -17.69 2.94
N GLU A 301 35.46 -17.83 4.26
CA GLU A 301 36.35 -17.16 5.21
C GLU A 301 37.81 -17.60 5.03
N GLU A 302 38.07 -18.89 4.83
CA GLU A 302 39.41 -19.41 4.52
C GLU A 302 39.94 -18.80 3.20
N ALA A 303 39.10 -18.74 2.16
CA ALA A 303 39.49 -18.18 0.87
C ALA A 303 39.73 -16.65 0.90
N LEU A 304 39.03 -15.92 1.78
CA LEU A 304 39.19 -14.47 1.94
C LEU A 304 40.34 -14.08 2.88
N SER A 305 40.80 -15.00 3.73
CA SER A 305 41.90 -14.79 4.67
C SER A 305 43.27 -15.26 4.15
N ALA A 306 43.31 -15.95 3.01
CA ALA A 306 44.50 -16.39 2.27
C ALA A 306 45.00 -15.35 1.24
#